data_AF-A0A176VUL6-F1
#
_entry.id   AF-A0A176VUL6-F1
#
_cell.length_a   1.000
_cell.length_b   1.000
_cell.length_c   1.000
_cell.angle_alpha   90.00
_cell.angle_beta   90.00
_cell.angle_gamma   90.00
#
_symmetry.space_group_name_H-M   'P 1'
#
loop_
_entity.id
_entity.type
_entity.pdbx_description
1 polymer ?
#
loop_
_entity_poly.entity_id
_entity_poly.type
_entity_poly.pdbx_seq_one_letter_code
_entity_poly.pdbx_strand_id
1 'polypeptide(L)'
;MSPVPSQVQIDPAEGSFSAHIWLSIIIASQQSNITRPAFAHLISSLNALFHLDNLELKRVEISYLKNEIPVIVDAHHCSPSEVKLTVSKKVLECNNGNFVITDSEGHTLFKLDQRKVFLRELMVLRDDGDSPAVSIHKKKISLHDTYQVYKGESSEELFTVWDKNMRDAAELTYEIQLESESDPTFQVKGDFVRRNYEIFSKYRRLRRRSNYGVLVSPNVDQAFVAAVVTIMEAIHNENKEKHGGKHSD
;
A
#
# COMPACT_ATOMS: atom_id res chain seq x y z
N MET A 1 -63.57 -4.11 -20.29
CA MET A 1 -62.25 -4.64 -20.66
C MET A 1 -61.24 -3.52 -20.60
N SER A 2 -60.35 -3.61 -19.60
CA SER A 2 -58.94 -3.16 -19.49
C SER A 2 -58.51 -1.72 -19.82
N PRO A 3 -57.37 -1.23 -19.28
CA PRO A 3 -56.46 -1.84 -18.29
C PRO A 3 -56.22 -1.01 -17.01
N VAL A 4 -55.89 -1.71 -15.93
CA VAL A 4 -55.32 -1.18 -14.68
C VAL A 4 -53.79 -1.07 -14.86
N PRO A 5 -53.13 0.05 -14.51
CA PRO A 5 -51.69 0.17 -14.61
C PRO A 5 -50.97 -0.48 -13.43
N SER A 6 -49.87 -1.14 -13.78
CA SER A 6 -48.99 -1.95 -12.93
C SER A 6 -48.35 -1.14 -11.78
N GLN A 7 -48.31 -1.77 -10.60
CA GLN A 7 -47.63 -1.27 -9.40
C GLN A 7 -46.11 -1.28 -9.63
N VAL A 8 -45.46 -0.14 -9.34
CA VAL A 8 -44.00 -0.03 -9.22
C VAL A 8 -43.60 -0.62 -7.88
N GLN A 9 -42.84 -1.70 -7.89
CA GLN A 9 -42.29 -2.34 -6.70
C GLN A 9 -41.01 -1.60 -6.29
N ILE A 10 -41.02 -1.02 -5.08
CA ILE A 10 -39.86 -0.35 -4.48
C ILE A 10 -39.33 -1.24 -3.36
N ASP A 11 -38.05 -1.61 -3.42
CA ASP A 11 -37.37 -2.43 -2.41
C ASP A 11 -37.32 -1.74 -1.03
N PRO A 12 -37.51 -2.45 0.11
CA PRO A 12 -37.80 -1.80 1.39
C PRO A 12 -36.57 -1.52 2.27
N ALA A 13 -35.34 -1.82 1.85
CA ALA A 13 -34.24 -1.98 2.79
C ALA A 13 -33.38 -0.74 3.11
N GLU A 14 -33.39 0.33 2.31
CA GLU A 14 -32.46 1.46 2.51
C GLU A 14 -33.12 2.81 2.85
N GLY A 15 -34.45 2.91 2.78
CA GLY A 15 -35.18 4.16 3.03
C GLY A 15 -36.05 4.19 4.30
N SER A 16 -36.31 3.03 4.92
CA SER A 16 -37.40 2.88 5.89
C SER A 16 -37.02 3.40 7.29
N PHE A 17 -35.81 3.14 7.77
CA PHE A 17 -35.42 3.47 9.14
C PHE A 17 -35.34 5.00 9.39
N SER A 18 -34.82 5.75 8.42
CA SER A 18 -34.75 7.22 8.52
C SER A 18 -36.14 7.87 8.45
N ALA A 19 -37.01 7.39 7.56
CA ALA A 19 -38.36 7.93 7.40
C ALA A 19 -39.23 7.75 8.66
N HIS A 20 -39.11 6.60 9.35
CA HIS A 20 -39.85 6.35 10.61
C HIS A 20 -39.39 7.25 11.76
N ILE A 21 -38.11 7.60 11.84
CA ILE A 21 -37.58 8.51 12.86
C ILE A 21 -38.06 9.95 12.57
N TRP A 22 -38.00 10.38 11.31
CA TRP A 22 -38.53 11.70 10.90
C TRP A 22 -40.02 11.85 11.18
N LEU A 23 -40.82 10.81 10.90
CA LEU A 23 -42.26 10.82 11.19
C LEU A 23 -42.53 10.92 12.70
N SER A 24 -41.75 10.22 13.52
CA SER A 24 -41.87 10.22 14.99
C SER A 24 -41.49 11.57 15.62
N ILE A 25 -40.46 12.24 15.08
CA ILE A 25 -40.03 13.58 15.54
C ILE A 25 -41.08 14.65 15.18
N ILE A 26 -41.66 14.57 13.98
CA ILE A 26 -42.74 15.48 13.55
C ILE A 26 -43.99 15.27 14.43
N ILE A 27 -44.35 14.02 14.75
CA ILE A 27 -45.48 13.72 15.64
C ILE A 27 -45.21 14.26 17.06
N ALA A 28 -44.01 14.05 17.62
CA ALA A 28 -43.63 14.57 18.94
C ALA A 28 -43.62 16.11 19.00
N SER A 29 -43.28 16.77 17.89
CA SER A 29 -43.32 18.24 17.74
C SER A 29 -44.73 18.81 17.78
N GLN A 30 -45.74 18.08 17.33
CA GLN A 30 -47.14 18.55 17.34
C GLN A 30 -47.78 18.37 18.73
N GLN A 31 -47.26 17.42 19.52
CA GLN A 31 -47.77 17.12 20.86
C GLN A 31 -47.22 18.04 21.96
N SER A 32 -46.05 18.65 21.73
CA SER A 32 -45.36 19.51 22.69
C SER A 32 -45.28 20.93 22.14
N ASN A 33 -45.83 21.91 22.86
CA ASN A 33 -45.84 23.35 22.52
C ASN A 33 -44.41 23.97 22.53
N ILE A 34 -43.48 23.39 21.77
CA ILE A 34 -42.08 23.85 21.66
C ILE A 34 -42.07 25.04 20.72
N THR A 35 -41.54 26.18 21.18
CA THR A 35 -41.46 27.40 20.37
C THR A 35 -40.57 27.17 19.13
N ARG A 36 -40.97 27.74 17.98
CA ARG A 36 -40.31 27.61 16.67
C ARG A 36 -38.76 27.68 16.68
N PRO A 37 -38.10 28.59 17.42
CA PRO A 37 -36.63 28.65 17.43
C PRO A 37 -35.98 27.47 18.14
N ALA A 38 -36.55 26.98 19.26
CA ALA A 38 -36.01 25.84 20.00
C ALA A 38 -36.07 24.55 19.17
N PHE A 39 -37.12 24.39 18.36
CA PHE A 39 -37.28 23.26 17.46
C PHE A 39 -36.24 23.26 16.32
N ALA A 40 -35.95 24.43 15.72
CA ALA A 40 -34.96 24.54 14.65
C ALA A 40 -33.54 24.16 15.10
N HIS A 41 -33.15 24.56 16.31
CA HIS A 41 -31.87 24.14 16.90
C HIS A 41 -31.81 22.62 17.13
N LEU A 42 -32.91 22.02 17.55
CA LEU A 42 -33.00 20.58 17.80
C LEU A 42 -32.87 19.76 16.50
N ILE A 43 -33.54 20.20 15.42
CA ILE A 43 -33.41 19.58 14.09
C ILE A 43 -32.00 19.74 13.52
N SER A 44 -31.38 20.91 13.67
CA SER A 44 -30.00 21.13 13.23
C SER A 44 -29.01 20.21 13.95
N SER A 45 -29.14 20.10 15.28
CA SER A 45 -28.31 19.19 16.09
C SER A 45 -28.53 17.72 15.75
N LEU A 46 -29.78 17.31 15.48
CA LEU A 46 -30.09 15.96 15.04
C LEU A 46 -29.50 15.67 13.65
N ASN A 47 -29.65 16.60 12.70
CA ASN A 47 -29.03 16.47 11.37
C ASN A 47 -27.50 16.37 11.46
N ALA A 48 -26.87 17.14 12.35
CA ALA A 48 -25.44 17.05 12.60
C ALA A 48 -25.07 15.68 13.19
N LEU A 49 -25.82 15.15 14.17
CA LEU A 49 -25.61 13.82 14.71
C LEU A 49 -25.76 12.73 13.64
N PHE A 50 -26.84 12.77 12.84
CA PHE A 50 -27.04 11.82 11.74
C PHE A 50 -25.93 11.91 10.70
N HIS A 51 -25.42 13.11 10.41
CA HIS A 51 -24.31 13.27 9.49
C HIS A 51 -23.02 12.70 10.06
N LEU A 52 -22.76 12.90 11.36
CA LEU A 52 -21.62 12.31 12.08
C LEU A 52 -21.70 10.79 12.13
N ASP A 53 -22.86 10.21 12.46
CA ASP A 53 -23.05 8.75 12.48
C ASP A 53 -22.85 8.15 11.09
N ASN A 54 -23.33 8.80 10.03
CA ASN A 54 -23.08 8.37 8.65
C ASN A 54 -21.61 8.49 8.25
N LEU A 55 -20.90 9.52 8.71
CA LEU A 55 -19.47 9.66 8.47
C LEU A 55 -18.67 8.60 9.23
N GLU A 56 -19.06 8.28 10.46
CA GLU A 56 -18.44 7.20 11.25
C GLU A 56 -18.77 5.82 10.64
N LEU A 57 -19.99 5.57 10.18
CA LEU A 57 -20.33 4.33 9.47
C LEU A 57 -19.55 4.19 8.16
N LYS A 58 -19.43 5.25 7.35
CA LYS A 58 -18.56 5.25 6.16
C LYS A 58 -17.09 5.04 6.53
N ARG A 59 -16.60 5.66 7.59
CA ARG A 59 -15.23 5.47 8.08
C ARG A 59 -14.99 4.02 8.50
N VAL A 60 -15.95 3.42 9.20
CA VAL A 60 -15.93 2.02 9.65
C VAL A 60 -15.98 1.08 8.43
N GLU A 61 -16.89 1.28 7.50
CA GLU A 61 -17.02 0.47 6.28
C GLU A 61 -15.76 0.57 5.39
N ILE A 62 -15.21 1.77 5.20
CA ILE A 62 -13.91 1.97 4.53
C ILE A 62 -12.81 1.23 5.29
N SER A 63 -12.79 1.28 6.63
CA SER A 63 -11.79 0.55 7.42
C SER A 63 -11.90 -0.96 7.28
N TYR A 64 -13.12 -1.51 7.15
CA TYR A 64 -13.36 -2.93 6.92
C TYR A 64 -12.92 -3.38 5.53
N LEU A 65 -13.17 -2.56 4.49
CA LEU A 65 -12.67 -2.81 3.13
C LEU A 65 -11.15 -2.64 3.02
N LYS A 66 -10.54 -1.82 3.87
CA LYS A 66 -9.08 -1.58 3.93
C LYS A 66 -8.30 -2.68 4.67
N ASN A 67 -8.98 -3.74 5.11
CA ASN A 67 -8.33 -4.92 5.72
C ASN A 67 -7.65 -5.83 4.70
N GLU A 68 -7.96 -5.68 3.41
CA GLU A 68 -7.27 -6.34 2.31
C GLU A 68 -6.19 -5.41 1.74
N ILE A 69 -5.00 -5.96 1.51
CA ILE A 69 -3.89 -5.21 0.91
C ILE A 69 -4.26 -5.02 -0.56
N PRO A 70 -4.28 -3.78 -1.06
CA PRO A 70 -4.59 -3.56 -2.46
C PRO A 70 -3.54 -4.23 -3.36
N VAL A 71 -3.97 -4.63 -4.55
CA VAL A 71 -3.06 -4.92 -5.65
C VAL A 71 -2.41 -3.62 -6.08
N ILE A 72 -1.07 -3.57 -6.15
CA ILE A 72 -0.32 -2.32 -6.34
C ILE A 72 0.26 -2.21 -7.75
N VAL A 73 0.82 -3.31 -8.27
CA VAL A 73 1.40 -3.38 -9.61
C VAL A 73 0.37 -4.00 -10.56
N ASP A 74 0.03 -5.27 -10.32
CA ASP A 74 -0.93 -6.01 -11.13
C ASP A 74 -1.39 -7.32 -10.46
N ALA A 75 -2.65 -7.70 -10.69
CA ALA A 75 -3.27 -8.85 -10.04
C ALA A 75 -2.67 -10.18 -10.50
N HIS A 76 -2.07 -10.25 -11.69
CA HIS A 76 -1.41 -11.47 -12.15
C HIS A 76 -0.14 -11.82 -11.34
N HIS A 77 0.39 -10.87 -10.57
CA HIS A 77 1.49 -11.11 -9.64
C HIS A 77 1.01 -11.62 -8.27
N CYS A 78 -0.30 -11.77 -8.04
CA CYS A 78 -0.84 -12.29 -6.79
C CYS A 78 -1.00 -13.82 -6.86
N SER A 79 -0.41 -14.54 -5.90
CA SER A 79 -0.60 -15.98 -5.75
C SER A 79 -1.69 -16.27 -4.70
N PRO A 80 -2.58 -17.26 -4.91
CA PRO A 80 -3.54 -17.68 -3.89
C PRO A 80 -2.88 -18.40 -2.70
N SER A 81 -1.58 -18.68 -2.78
CA SER A 81 -0.80 -19.38 -1.76
C SER A 81 0.42 -18.55 -1.33
N GLU A 82 1.00 -18.89 -0.18
CA GLU A 82 2.21 -18.24 0.30
C GLU A 82 3.38 -18.53 -0.64
N VAL A 83 4.14 -17.50 -1.02
CA VAL A 83 5.31 -17.64 -1.91
C VAL A 83 6.57 -17.16 -1.22
N LYS A 84 7.60 -18.00 -1.16
CA LYS A 84 8.91 -17.60 -0.65
C LYS A 84 9.78 -17.05 -1.77
N LEU A 85 9.96 -15.73 -1.78
CA LEU A 85 10.88 -15.08 -2.71
C LEU A 85 12.33 -15.17 -2.22
N THR A 86 13.22 -15.62 -3.08
CA THR A 86 14.65 -15.77 -2.80
C THR A 86 15.46 -14.91 -3.76
N VAL A 87 16.33 -14.06 -3.22
CA VAL A 87 17.30 -13.33 -4.05
C VAL A 87 18.45 -14.29 -4.36
N SER A 88 18.51 -14.78 -5.59
CA SER A 88 19.53 -15.72 -6.02
C SER A 88 20.82 -14.99 -6.40
N LYS A 89 21.95 -15.49 -5.87
CA LYS A 89 23.29 -14.94 -6.12
C LYS A 89 23.90 -15.37 -7.45
N LYS A 90 23.20 -16.18 -8.25
CA LYS A 90 23.76 -16.81 -9.47
C LYS A 90 24.22 -15.80 -10.54
N VAL A 91 23.97 -14.50 -10.33
CA VAL A 91 24.39 -13.38 -11.19
C VAL A 91 25.17 -12.29 -10.43
N LEU A 92 25.47 -12.47 -9.14
CA LEU A 92 26.21 -11.46 -8.36
C LEU A 92 27.68 -11.32 -8.76
N GLU A 93 28.25 -12.32 -9.44
CA GLU A 93 29.70 -12.39 -9.70
C GLU A 93 30.12 -11.91 -11.09
N CYS A 94 29.21 -11.38 -11.94
CA CYS A 94 29.62 -10.93 -13.28
C CYS A 94 29.10 -9.57 -13.75
N ASN A 95 27.95 -9.04 -13.31
CA ASN A 95 27.36 -7.86 -13.97
C ASN A 95 26.75 -6.85 -12.99
N ASN A 96 27.51 -5.83 -12.59
CA ASN A 96 27.02 -4.47 -12.26
C ASN A 96 25.83 -4.30 -11.28
N GLY A 97 25.51 -5.28 -10.44
CA GLY A 97 24.39 -5.22 -9.48
C GLY A 97 23.11 -5.96 -9.90
N ASN A 98 23.10 -6.64 -11.05
CA ASN A 98 21.96 -7.44 -11.51
C ASN A 98 21.77 -8.71 -10.67
N PHE A 99 20.53 -9.05 -10.35
CA PHE A 99 20.16 -10.28 -9.65
C PHE A 99 18.81 -10.82 -10.13
N VAL A 100 18.53 -12.06 -9.75
CA VAL A 100 17.26 -12.74 -10.07
C VAL A 100 16.54 -13.12 -8.79
N ILE A 101 15.24 -12.82 -8.73
CA ILE A 101 14.34 -13.25 -7.67
C ILE A 101 13.64 -14.52 -8.13
N THR A 102 13.75 -15.58 -7.33
CA THR A 102 13.14 -16.88 -7.61
C THR A 102 12.13 -17.26 -6.53
N ASP A 103 11.27 -18.23 -6.82
CA ASP A 103 10.49 -18.93 -5.81
C ASP A 103 11.34 -19.95 -5.02
N SER A 104 10.70 -20.77 -4.19
CA SER A 104 11.33 -21.85 -3.43
C SER A 104 11.79 -23.04 -4.28
N GLU A 105 11.23 -23.22 -5.47
CA GLU A 105 11.56 -24.29 -6.41
C GLU A 105 12.72 -23.89 -7.34
N GLY A 106 13.06 -22.60 -7.37
CA GLY A 106 14.12 -22.03 -8.19
C GLY A 106 13.62 -21.45 -9.51
N HIS A 107 12.31 -21.35 -9.72
CA HIS A 107 11.76 -20.68 -10.89
C HIS A 107 11.98 -19.18 -10.77
N THR A 108 12.44 -18.57 -11.86
CA THR A 108 12.61 -17.12 -11.95
C THR A 108 11.25 -16.45 -11.95
N LEU A 109 11.04 -15.53 -11.03
CA LEU A 109 9.85 -14.69 -10.96
C LEU A 109 10.15 -13.27 -11.46
N PHE A 110 11.31 -12.73 -11.09
CA PHE A 110 11.74 -11.41 -11.54
C PHE A 110 13.24 -11.35 -11.81
N LYS A 111 13.62 -10.53 -12.79
CA LYS A 111 15.01 -10.24 -13.14
C LYS A 111 15.24 -8.74 -12.97
N LEU A 112 16.30 -8.38 -12.25
CA LEU A 112 16.75 -6.99 -12.18
C LEU A 112 17.62 -6.67 -13.39
N ASP A 113 17.19 -5.67 -14.16
CA ASP A 113 17.98 -5.00 -15.18
C ASP A 113 18.34 -3.60 -14.67
N GLN A 114 19.53 -3.47 -14.09
CA GLN A 114 20.06 -2.20 -13.61
C GLN A 114 20.80 -1.47 -14.74
N ARG A 115 20.34 -0.25 -15.03
CA ARG A 115 20.92 0.63 -16.05
C ARG A 115 21.44 1.91 -15.39
N LYS A 116 22.70 2.26 -15.64
CA LYS A 116 23.26 3.57 -15.27
C LYS A 116 23.05 4.53 -16.44
N VAL A 117 22.04 5.39 -16.34
CA VAL A 117 21.68 6.36 -17.39
C VAL A 117 21.92 7.78 -16.88
N PHE A 118 22.88 8.52 -17.47
CA PHE A 118 23.17 9.92 -17.13
C PHE A 118 23.25 10.19 -15.61
N LEU A 119 24.06 9.39 -14.89
CA LEU A 119 24.26 9.44 -13.43
C LEU A 119 23.01 9.08 -12.60
N ARG A 120 21.86 8.74 -13.21
CA ARG A 120 20.68 8.21 -12.51
C ARG A 120 20.81 6.69 -12.47
N GLU A 121 20.69 6.13 -11.27
CA GLU A 121 20.51 4.69 -11.11
C GLU A 121 19.04 4.38 -11.42
N LEU A 122 18.84 3.71 -12.55
CA LEU A 122 17.56 3.18 -12.96
C LEU A 122 17.61 1.67 -12.76
N MET A 123 16.67 1.15 -11.97
CA MET A 123 16.51 -0.29 -11.75
C MET A 123 15.18 -0.71 -12.36
N VAL A 124 15.18 -1.63 -13.31
CA VAL A 124 13.95 -2.17 -13.91
C VAL A 124 13.79 -3.62 -13.46
N LEU A 125 12.68 -3.93 -12.81
CA LEU A 125 12.30 -5.32 -12.54
C LEU A 125 11.46 -5.83 -13.69
N ARG A 126 11.97 -6.85 -14.36
CA ARG A 126 11.28 -7.57 -15.42
C ARG A 126 10.70 -8.88 -14.87
N ASP A 127 9.55 -9.29 -15.35
CA ASP A 127 8.96 -10.59 -15.03
C ASP A 127 9.72 -11.75 -15.71
N ASP A 128 9.21 -12.97 -15.58
CA ASP A 128 9.77 -14.17 -16.19
C ASP A 128 9.76 -14.12 -17.73
N GLY A 129 8.75 -13.44 -18.30
CA GLY A 129 8.60 -13.12 -19.71
C GLY A 129 9.39 -11.90 -20.22
N ASP A 130 10.31 -11.36 -19.40
CA ASP A 130 11.13 -10.18 -19.71
C ASP A 130 10.35 -8.86 -19.92
N SER A 131 9.07 -8.83 -19.55
CA SER A 131 8.25 -7.61 -19.58
C SER A 131 8.52 -6.76 -18.34
N PRO A 132 8.62 -5.43 -18.46
CA PRO A 132 8.92 -4.57 -17.31
C PRO A 132 7.70 -4.50 -16.39
N ALA A 133 7.82 -5.07 -15.19
CA ALA A 133 6.79 -5.00 -14.17
C ALA A 133 6.81 -3.63 -13.48
N VAL A 134 8.00 -3.17 -13.07
CA VAL A 134 8.20 -1.84 -12.49
C VAL A 134 9.57 -1.26 -12.82
N SER A 135 9.67 0.06 -12.75
CA SER A 135 10.92 0.80 -12.79
C SER A 135 11.10 1.61 -11.51
N ILE A 136 12.32 1.65 -11.00
CA ILE A 136 12.68 2.20 -9.69
C ILE A 136 13.75 3.26 -9.90
N HIS A 137 13.47 4.45 -9.38
CA HIS A 137 14.27 5.65 -9.58
C HIS A 137 14.71 6.20 -8.23
N LYS A 138 16.03 6.31 -8.02
CA LYS A 138 16.57 7.02 -6.85
C LYS A 138 16.53 8.53 -7.08
N LYS A 139 15.94 9.30 -6.15
CA LYS A 139 16.01 10.77 -6.20
C LYS A 139 17.45 11.22 -5.90
N LYS A 140 17.99 12.07 -6.79
CA LYS A 140 19.36 12.61 -6.69
C LYS A 140 19.52 13.78 -5.73
N ILE A 141 18.44 14.52 -5.48
CA ILE A 141 18.46 15.83 -4.79
C ILE A 141 17.54 15.75 -3.56
N SER A 142 17.87 14.85 -2.64
CA SER A 142 17.23 14.77 -1.33
C SER A 142 18.30 14.52 -0.27
N LEU A 143 18.13 15.13 0.90
CA LEU A 143 18.92 14.80 2.10
C LEU A 143 18.64 13.37 2.60
N HIS A 144 17.58 12.75 2.08
CA HIS A 144 17.09 11.41 2.38
C HIS A 144 17.32 10.49 1.17
N ASP A 145 17.62 9.20 1.40
CA ASP A 145 17.49 8.19 0.35
C ASP A 145 15.99 8.00 0.06
N THR A 146 15.55 8.48 -1.10
CA THR A 146 14.16 8.37 -1.56
C THR A 146 14.12 7.66 -2.91
N TYR A 147 13.26 6.67 -3.02
CA TYR A 147 13.05 5.87 -4.22
C TYR A 147 11.61 5.99 -4.67
N GLN A 148 11.41 6.31 -5.95
CA GLN A 148 10.09 6.32 -6.59
C GLN A 148 9.96 5.09 -7.49
N VAL A 149 8.78 4.47 -7.47
CA VAL A 149 8.49 3.26 -8.24
C VAL A 149 7.36 3.53 -9.20
N TYR A 150 7.58 3.21 -10.47
CA TYR A 150 6.65 3.45 -11.57
C TYR A 150 6.19 2.13 -12.18
N LYS A 151 4.97 2.12 -12.74
CA LYS A 151 4.40 0.97 -13.44
C LYS A 151 5.15 0.70 -14.75
N GLY A 152 5.72 -0.49 -14.90
CA GLY A 152 6.58 -0.85 -16.02
C GLY A 152 7.64 0.23 -16.32
N GLU A 153 7.73 0.64 -17.58
CA GLU A 153 8.57 1.79 -18.02
C GLU A 153 7.74 3.05 -18.32
N SER A 154 6.56 3.17 -17.70
CA SER A 154 5.66 4.33 -17.86
C SER A 154 6.00 5.49 -16.92
N SER A 155 5.21 6.57 -17.00
CA SER A 155 5.28 7.70 -16.05
C SER A 155 4.26 7.61 -14.91
N GLU A 156 3.54 6.51 -14.79
CA GLU A 156 2.56 6.27 -13.73
C GLU A 156 3.28 5.86 -12.44
N GLU A 157 3.33 6.77 -11.46
CA GLU A 157 3.93 6.49 -10.14
C GLU A 157 2.99 5.60 -9.31
N LEU A 158 3.52 4.52 -8.75
CA LEU A 158 2.77 3.59 -7.91
C LEU A 158 2.95 3.90 -6.43
N PHE A 159 4.21 4.12 -6.02
CA PHE A 159 4.55 4.42 -4.64
C PHE A 159 5.95 5.02 -4.50
N THR A 160 6.15 5.68 -3.36
CA THR A 160 7.46 6.20 -2.94
C THR A 160 7.91 5.53 -1.64
N VAL A 161 9.22 5.28 -1.53
CA VAL A 161 9.89 4.72 -0.35
C VAL A 161 10.94 5.71 0.16
N TRP A 162 10.97 5.99 1.46
CA TRP A 162 11.98 6.85 2.08
C TRP A 162 12.32 6.46 3.51
N ASP A 163 13.49 6.88 4.00
CA ASP A 163 13.90 6.73 5.39
C ASP A 163 13.16 7.72 6.31
N LYS A 164 12.49 7.20 7.34
CA LYS A 164 11.71 7.99 8.31
C LYS A 164 12.59 8.75 9.30
N ASN A 165 13.71 8.18 9.75
CA ASN A 165 14.25 8.43 11.09
C ASN A 165 15.75 8.77 11.10
N MET A 166 16.23 9.66 10.22
CA MET A 166 17.64 10.10 10.11
C MET A 166 18.44 10.36 11.43
N ARG A 167 17.79 10.45 12.61
CA ARG A 167 18.39 10.82 13.90
C ARG A 167 18.42 9.70 14.95
N ASP A 168 17.62 8.65 14.83
CA ASP A 168 17.57 7.56 15.82
C ASP A 168 18.07 6.25 15.20
N ALA A 169 19.36 5.97 15.43
CA ALA A 169 20.06 4.79 14.93
C ALA A 169 19.60 3.45 15.57
N ALA A 170 18.60 3.47 16.46
CA ALA A 170 18.18 2.28 17.19
C ALA A 170 17.31 1.33 16.35
N GLU A 171 16.52 1.85 15.39
CA GLU A 171 15.70 1.03 14.50
C GLU A 171 15.48 1.76 13.16
N LEU A 172 16.29 1.43 12.15
CA LEU A 172 16.06 1.90 10.78
C LEU A 172 14.62 1.56 10.38
N THR A 173 13.89 2.52 9.85
CA THR A 173 12.50 2.33 9.42
C THR A 173 12.29 3.08 8.11
N TYR A 174 11.89 2.34 7.08
CA TYR A 174 11.46 2.93 5.81
C TYR A 174 9.95 3.03 5.78
N GLU A 175 9.44 4.16 5.30
CA GLU A 175 8.03 4.35 5.01
C GLU A 175 7.77 4.18 3.52
N ILE A 176 6.60 3.62 3.22
CA ILE A 176 6.11 3.44 1.85
C ILE A 176 4.73 4.11 1.78
N GLN A 177 4.58 5.06 0.86
CA GLN A 177 3.30 5.69 0.54
C GLN A 177 2.91 5.34 -0.89
N LEU A 178 1.71 4.78 -1.03
CA LEU A 178 1.09 4.59 -2.34
C LEU A 178 0.68 5.95 -2.90
N GLU A 179 0.79 6.14 -4.21
CA GLU A 179 0.40 7.39 -4.87
C GLU A 179 -1.10 7.70 -4.68
N SER A 180 -1.93 6.64 -4.59
CA SER A 180 -3.37 6.76 -4.36
C SER A 180 -3.75 7.13 -2.91
N GLU A 181 -2.79 7.24 -1.99
CA GLU A 181 -3.03 7.44 -0.56
C GLU A 181 -2.35 8.71 -0.07
N SER A 182 -3.03 9.47 0.80
CA SER A 182 -2.50 10.73 1.34
C SER A 182 -1.45 10.54 2.45
N ASP A 183 -1.40 9.35 3.06
CA ASP A 183 -0.52 9.01 4.17
C ASP A 183 0.27 7.72 3.88
N PRO A 184 1.42 7.52 4.54
CA PRO A 184 2.17 6.26 4.47
C PRO A 184 1.30 5.04 4.77
N THR A 185 1.32 4.09 3.84
CA THR A 185 0.48 2.89 3.85
C THR A 185 1.23 1.68 4.41
N PHE A 186 2.54 1.60 4.19
CA PHE A 186 3.38 0.52 4.69
C PHE A 186 4.65 1.04 5.37
N GLN A 187 5.23 0.18 6.21
CA GLN A 187 6.51 0.38 6.88
C GLN A 187 7.39 -0.84 6.69
N VAL A 188 8.69 -0.63 6.52
CA VAL A 188 9.69 -1.69 6.54
C VAL A 188 10.54 -1.48 7.79
N LYS A 189 10.58 -2.47 8.69
CA LYS A 189 11.36 -2.41 9.93
C LYS A 189 12.23 -3.63 10.13
N GLY A 190 13.36 -3.46 10.80
CA GLY A 190 14.20 -4.55 11.26
C GLY A 190 15.68 -4.27 11.03
N ASP A 191 16.46 -5.35 10.97
CA ASP A 191 17.90 -5.30 10.74
C ASP A 191 18.21 -5.44 9.25
N PHE A 192 18.37 -4.31 8.57
CA PHE A 192 18.70 -4.27 7.14
C PHE A 192 20.10 -4.82 6.85
N VAL A 193 21.05 -4.62 7.76
CA VAL A 193 22.43 -5.11 7.62
C VAL A 193 22.45 -6.64 7.55
N ARG A 194 21.66 -7.29 8.41
CA ARG A 194 21.48 -8.75 8.40
C ARG A 194 20.36 -9.22 7.47
N ARG A 195 19.73 -8.32 6.71
CA ARG A 195 18.58 -8.58 5.82
C ARG A 195 17.41 -9.27 6.53
N ASN A 196 17.24 -8.98 7.81
CA ASN A 196 16.17 -9.47 8.65
C ASN A 196 15.19 -8.33 8.94
N TYR A 197 14.28 -8.10 8.00
CA TYR A 197 13.28 -7.04 8.10
C TYR A 197 11.88 -7.55 7.79
N GLU A 198 10.88 -6.78 8.17
CA GLU A 198 9.47 -7.10 7.99
C GLU A 198 8.78 -5.94 7.28
N ILE A 199 7.83 -6.25 6.39
CA ILE A 199 6.96 -5.25 5.77
C ILE A 199 5.62 -5.28 6.52
N PHE A 200 5.19 -4.13 7.01
CA PHE A 200 3.95 -3.92 7.74
C PHE A 200 3.04 -3.02 6.93
N SER A 201 1.76 -3.34 6.85
CA SER A 201 0.73 -2.40 6.45
C SER A 201 0.21 -1.70 7.69
N LYS A 202 -0.23 -0.45 7.53
CA LYS A 202 -0.99 0.29 8.55
C LYS A 202 -2.21 -0.50 9.05
N TYR A 203 -2.75 -1.39 8.22
CA TYR A 203 -3.96 -2.18 8.50
C TYR A 203 -3.67 -3.64 8.91
N ARG A 204 -2.47 -4.17 8.66
CA ARG A 204 -2.09 -5.55 9.04
C ARG A 204 -0.57 -5.78 9.00
N ARG A 205 -0.06 -6.71 9.82
CA ARG A 205 1.31 -7.24 9.67
C ARG A 205 1.38 -8.10 8.39
N LEU A 206 2.23 -7.75 7.43
CA LEU A 206 2.21 -8.41 6.11
C LEU A 206 3.17 -9.56 5.98
N ARG A 207 4.34 -9.45 6.61
CA ARG A 207 5.45 -10.30 6.22
C ARG A 207 6.64 -10.26 7.16
N ARG A 208 7.24 -11.44 7.36
CA ARG A 208 8.57 -11.62 7.96
C ARG A 208 9.62 -12.05 6.93
N ARG A 209 10.78 -11.39 6.87
CA ARG A 209 11.97 -11.86 6.13
C ARG A 209 12.84 -12.74 7.02
N SER A 210 13.50 -13.73 6.43
CA SER A 210 14.56 -14.53 7.06
C SER A 210 15.83 -14.42 6.21
N ASN A 211 17.00 -14.77 6.78
CA ASN A 211 18.34 -14.58 6.23
C ASN A 211 18.54 -15.00 4.74
N TYR A 212 17.62 -15.78 4.16
CA TYR A 212 17.71 -16.31 2.80
C TYR A 212 16.44 -16.15 1.95
N GLY A 213 15.43 -15.38 2.38
CA GLY A 213 14.22 -15.19 1.57
C GLY A 213 13.10 -14.43 2.28
N VAL A 214 12.08 -14.04 1.51
CA VAL A 214 10.98 -13.20 1.95
C VAL A 214 9.64 -13.89 1.68
N LEU A 215 8.88 -14.18 2.74
CA LEU A 215 7.62 -14.94 2.67
C LEU A 215 6.43 -14.05 2.34
N VAL A 216 5.91 -14.14 1.13
CA VAL A 216 4.77 -13.34 0.65
C VAL A 216 3.47 -14.05 1.03
N SER A 217 2.64 -13.41 1.85
CA SER A 217 1.32 -13.91 2.20
C SER A 217 0.44 -14.11 0.94
N PRO A 218 -0.54 -15.02 0.99
CA PRO A 218 -1.52 -15.17 -0.08
C PRO A 218 -2.15 -13.83 -0.50
N ASN A 219 -2.40 -13.69 -1.80
CA ASN A 219 -3.03 -12.55 -2.47
C ASN A 219 -2.26 -11.22 -2.35
N VAL A 220 -1.04 -11.24 -1.83
CA VAL A 220 -0.16 -10.06 -1.85
C VAL A 220 0.59 -10.01 -3.18
N ASP A 221 0.62 -8.81 -3.76
CA ASP A 221 1.33 -8.52 -4.99
C ASP A 221 2.83 -8.78 -4.85
N GLN A 222 3.32 -9.79 -5.56
CA GLN A 222 4.72 -10.21 -5.51
C GLN A 222 5.66 -9.20 -6.17
N ALA A 223 5.21 -8.45 -7.19
CA ALA A 223 6.02 -7.45 -7.87
C ALA A 223 6.24 -6.21 -6.99
N PHE A 224 5.21 -5.76 -6.28
CA PHE A 224 5.35 -4.72 -5.25
C PHE A 224 6.40 -5.12 -4.20
N VAL A 225 6.24 -6.33 -3.68
CA VAL A 225 7.16 -6.91 -2.71
C VAL A 225 8.59 -6.98 -3.26
N ALA A 226 8.76 -7.39 -4.52
CA ALA A 226 10.04 -7.54 -5.18
C ALA A 226 10.73 -6.18 -5.33
N ALA A 227 9.98 -5.15 -5.70
CA ALA A 227 10.47 -3.78 -5.77
C ALA A 227 11.01 -3.28 -4.43
N VAL A 228 10.29 -3.52 -3.33
CA VAL A 228 10.77 -3.17 -1.98
C VAL A 228 12.05 -3.94 -1.65
N VAL A 229 12.13 -5.24 -1.98
CA VAL A 229 13.35 -6.04 -1.78
C VAL A 229 14.54 -5.48 -2.55
N THR A 230 14.33 -5.05 -3.79
CA THR A 230 15.34 -4.43 -4.64
C THR A 230 15.84 -3.12 -4.04
N ILE A 231 14.95 -2.25 -3.56
CA ILE A 231 15.33 -0.99 -2.90
C ILE A 231 16.17 -1.26 -1.65
N MET A 232 15.76 -2.21 -0.81
CA MET A 232 16.52 -2.56 0.40
C MET A 232 17.91 -3.15 0.06
N GLU A 233 18.03 -3.90 -1.03
CA GLU A 233 19.32 -4.42 -1.51
C GLU A 233 20.23 -3.30 -2.02
N ALA A 234 19.68 -2.33 -2.76
CA ALA A 234 20.43 -1.15 -3.24
C ALA A 234 21.01 -0.35 -2.07
N ILE A 235 20.17 -0.03 -1.07
CA ILE A 235 20.57 0.69 0.15
C ILE A 235 21.67 -0.08 0.91
N HIS A 236 21.51 -1.40 1.05
CA HIS A 236 22.50 -2.25 1.72
C HIS A 236 23.86 -2.22 1.01
N ASN A 237 23.87 -2.28 -0.32
CA ASN A 237 25.09 -2.28 -1.11
C ASN A 237 25.80 -0.91 -1.08
N GLU A 238 25.06 0.19 -1.15
CA GLU A 238 25.64 1.54 -1.00
C GLU A 238 26.31 1.76 0.36
N ASN A 239 25.69 1.25 1.45
CA ASN A 239 26.26 1.38 2.79
C ASN A 239 27.56 0.59 2.96
N LYS A 240 27.71 -0.56 2.28
CA LYS A 240 28.95 -1.34 2.23
C LYS A 240 30.07 -0.57 1.53
N GLU A 241 29.79 0.07 0.39
CA GLU A 241 30.80 0.85 -0.34
C GLU A 241 31.33 2.03 0.50
N LYS A 242 30.44 2.73 1.22
CA LYS A 242 30.83 3.85 2.11
C LYS A 242 31.73 3.44 3.29
N HIS A 243 31.56 2.22 3.82
CA HIS A 243 32.32 1.73 4.98
C HIS A 243 33.55 0.89 4.59
N GLY A 244 33.54 0.26 3.41
CA GLY A 244 34.66 -0.52 2.89
C GLY A 244 35.85 0.32 2.41
N GLY A 245 35.65 1.62 2.12
CA GLY A 245 36.71 2.52 1.65
C GLY A 245 37.63 3.11 2.73
N LYS A 246 37.54 2.69 4.00
CA LYS A 246 38.33 3.25 5.12
C LYS A 246 39.55 2.42 5.57
N HIS A 247 39.92 1.38 4.82
CA HIS A 247 41.16 0.62 5.07
C HIS A 247 42.01 0.54 3.80
N SER A 248 42.60 1.67 3.44
CA SER A 248 43.79 1.73 2.58
C SER A 248 44.38 3.12 2.73
N ASP A 249 45.17 3.29 3.79
CA ASP A 249 46.42 4.06 3.86
C ASP A 249 47.10 3.76 5.21
#